data_AF-A0A7G7KJG8-F1
#
_entry.id   AF-A0A7G7KJG8-F1
#
_cell.length_a   1.000
_cell.length_b   1.000
_cell.length_c   1.000
_cell.angle_alpha   90.00
_cell.angle_beta   90.00
_cell.angle_gamma   90.00
#
_symmetry.space_group_name_H-M   'P 1'
#
loop_
_entity.id
_entity.type
_entity.pdbx_description
1 polymer ?
#
loop_
_entity_poly.entity_id
_entity_poly.type
_entity_poly.pdbx_seq_one_letter_code
_entity_poly.pdbx_strand_id
1 'polypeptide(L)'
;MSFNGLRLLPLLRKQRRTDLLDGLNLAAIAYAAALWASVGYPYASFWTLPVQLVTVMDLGFIWCHWLVPQLRGRPGSAAVTSLGLAASLLVIGLEQRGSDSFSKRVHTIKTTQLRWRETFDAMATLSRESREKGEPVNVIFMRSYFNRHSLKPLAVDRLIEYHRQRKTYTVVEGIDQGEPYIPQAGDFLLTIDKRERSDLGQDGEAFAEIYRHSASTRAGRIFRHR
;
A
#
# COMPACT_ATOMS: atom_id res chain seq x y z
N MET A 1 -10.46 29.36 -1.59
CA MET A 1 -10.76 29.89 -0.24
C MET A 1 -11.42 28.78 0.56
N SER A 2 -10.74 28.29 1.59
CA SER A 2 -11.03 27.03 2.27
C SER A 2 -12.20 27.19 3.24
N PHE A 3 -13.24 26.37 3.06
CA PHE A 3 -14.52 26.43 3.79
C PHE A 3 -14.40 26.13 5.30
N ASN A 4 -13.24 25.65 5.76
CA ASN A 4 -12.92 25.48 7.19
C ASN A 4 -13.18 26.76 8.01
N GLY A 5 -12.98 27.94 7.43
CA GLY A 5 -13.23 29.21 8.13
C GLY A 5 -14.72 29.49 8.41
N LEU A 6 -15.63 29.06 7.52
CA LEU A 6 -17.07 29.36 7.62
C LEU A 6 -17.78 28.55 8.71
N ARG A 7 -17.24 27.40 9.12
CA ARG A 7 -17.76 26.59 10.26
C ARG A 7 -17.04 26.84 11.59
N LEU A 8 -15.79 27.30 11.58
CA LEU A 8 -15.02 27.58 12.81
C LEU A 8 -15.46 28.86 13.53
N LEU A 9 -15.87 29.90 12.78
CA LEU A 9 -16.33 31.18 13.33
C LEU A 9 -17.55 31.06 14.28
N PRO A 10 -18.58 30.24 13.98
CA PRO A 10 -19.68 30.00 14.92
C PRO A 10 -19.33 29.09 16.12
N LEU A 11 -18.35 28.19 16.00
CA LEU A 11 -17.91 27.30 17.09
C LEU A 11 -17.27 28.09 18.26
N LEU A 12 -16.50 29.14 17.95
CA LEU A 12 -15.94 30.06 18.96
C LEU A 12 -17.01 30.91 19.67
N ARG A 13 -18.22 31.02 19.10
CA ARG A 13 -19.33 31.86 19.61
C ARG A 13 -20.38 31.13 20.46
N LYS A 14 -20.14 29.88 20.90
CA LYS A 14 -20.95 29.15 21.91
C LYS A 14 -22.48 29.12 21.65
N GLN A 15 -22.93 29.01 20.40
CA GLN A 15 -24.38 29.06 20.08
C GLN A 15 -24.98 27.81 19.41
N ARG A 16 -24.31 26.64 19.38
CA ARG A 16 -24.94 25.38 18.94
C ARG A 16 -24.45 24.16 19.72
N ARG A 17 -25.32 23.13 19.79
CA ARG A 17 -24.96 21.78 20.23
C ARG A 17 -23.88 21.25 19.28
N THR A 18 -22.77 20.79 19.85
CA THR A 18 -21.66 20.17 19.12
C THR A 18 -22.12 18.87 18.50
N ASP A 19 -21.99 18.74 17.18
CA ASP A 19 -22.27 17.49 16.47
C ASP A 19 -20.98 16.66 16.33
N LEU A 20 -21.11 15.35 16.15
CA LEU A 20 -19.97 14.43 15.96
C LEU A 20 -19.10 14.86 14.77
N LEU A 21 -19.73 15.40 13.72
CA LEU A 21 -19.05 15.90 12.52
C LEU A 21 -18.17 17.12 12.79
N ASP A 22 -18.53 17.96 13.78
CA ASP A 22 -17.70 19.11 14.17
C ASP A 22 -16.42 18.64 14.87
N GLY A 23 -16.52 17.60 15.70
CA GLY A 23 -15.37 16.95 16.34
C GLY A 23 -14.43 16.30 15.32
N LEU A 24 -14.99 15.59 14.34
CA LEU A 24 -14.23 14.99 13.24
C LEU A 24 -13.52 16.05 12.38
N ASN A 25 -14.18 17.18 12.10
CA ASN A 25 -13.59 18.30 11.38
C ASN A 25 -12.41 18.93 12.12
N LEU A 26 -12.58 19.18 13.42
CA LEU A 26 -11.50 19.72 14.25
C LEU A 26 -10.32 18.74 14.31
N ALA A 27 -10.59 17.44 14.47
CA ALA A 27 -9.57 16.41 14.46
C ALA A 27 -8.83 16.32 13.10
N ALA A 28 -9.54 16.42 11.98
CA ALA A 28 -8.94 16.43 10.65
C ALA A 28 -8.03 17.64 10.43
N ILE A 29 -8.43 18.83 10.90
CA ILE A 29 -7.61 20.04 10.81
C ILE A 29 -6.36 19.92 11.69
N ALA A 30 -6.52 19.48 12.94
CA ALA A 30 -5.40 19.27 13.86
C ALA A 30 -4.41 18.23 13.30
N TYR A 31 -4.93 17.12 12.76
CA TYR A 31 -4.13 16.09 12.11
C TYR A 31 -3.40 16.62 10.86
N ALA A 32 -4.07 17.37 10.00
CA ALA A 32 -3.46 17.97 8.82
C ALA A 32 -2.33 18.95 9.19
N ALA A 33 -2.53 19.76 10.24
CA ALA A 33 -1.51 20.67 10.75
C ALA A 33 -0.30 19.92 11.32
N ALA A 34 -0.52 18.86 12.10
CA ALA A 34 0.55 18.01 12.62
C ALA A 34 1.33 17.34 11.48
N LEU A 35 0.62 16.79 10.48
CA LEU A 35 1.23 16.16 9.31
C LEU A 35 2.08 17.15 8.51
N TRP A 36 1.55 18.37 8.29
CA TRP A 36 2.27 19.43 7.62
C TRP A 36 3.54 19.83 8.37
N ALA A 37 3.46 19.99 9.69
CA ALA A 37 4.60 20.36 10.54
C ALA A 37 5.68 19.26 10.61
N SER A 38 5.30 17.97 10.52
CA SER A 38 6.26 16.87 10.61
C SER A 38 6.96 16.54 9.29
N VAL A 39 6.22 16.40 8.19
CA VAL A 39 6.73 15.82 6.93
C VAL A 39 6.43 16.65 5.68
N GLY A 40 5.75 17.80 5.82
CA GLY A 40 5.20 18.56 4.70
C GLY A 40 4.01 17.84 4.08
N TYR A 41 2.85 18.51 3.97
CA TYR A 41 1.57 17.87 3.62
C TYR A 41 1.65 17.11 2.27
N PRO A 42 1.69 15.76 2.27
CA PRO A 42 1.92 14.99 1.06
C PRO A 42 0.58 14.63 0.42
N TYR A 43 0.11 15.48 -0.49
CA TYR A 43 -1.24 15.41 -1.11
C TYR A 43 -1.60 14.08 -1.79
N ALA A 44 -0.60 13.29 -2.21
CA ALA A 44 -0.78 11.99 -2.89
C ALA A 44 -0.38 10.80 -2.01
N SER A 45 -0.38 10.95 -0.69
CA SER A 45 0.03 9.89 0.24
C SER A 45 -1.12 9.36 1.07
N PHE A 46 -1.00 8.11 1.52
CA PHE A 46 -1.99 7.46 2.37
C PHE A 46 -2.19 8.21 3.71
N TRP A 47 -1.21 8.99 4.15
CA TRP A 47 -1.32 9.82 5.34
C TRP A 47 -2.45 10.84 5.27
N THR A 48 -2.89 11.29 4.09
CA THR A 48 -3.99 12.26 3.98
C THR A 48 -5.38 11.62 4.04
N LEU A 49 -5.48 10.29 4.08
CA LEU A 49 -6.76 9.57 4.08
C LEU A 49 -7.73 10.00 5.19
N PRO A 50 -7.30 10.23 6.46
CA PRO A 50 -8.22 10.69 7.49
C PRO A 50 -8.87 12.04 7.15
N VAL A 51 -8.09 12.96 6.56
CA VAL A 51 -8.59 14.29 6.13
C VAL A 51 -9.53 14.16 4.93
N GLN A 52 -9.17 13.32 3.96
CA GLN A 52 -10.00 13.05 2.78
C GLN A 52 -11.34 12.41 3.17
N LEU A 53 -11.34 11.49 4.13
CA LEU A 53 -12.54 10.83 4.63
C LEU A 53 -13.51 11.85 5.25
N VAL A 54 -13.03 12.71 6.15
CA VAL A 54 -13.86 13.75 6.76
C VAL A 54 -14.39 14.72 5.70
N THR A 55 -13.57 15.07 4.71
CA THR A 55 -14.00 15.90 3.57
C THR A 55 -15.15 15.26 2.79
N VAL A 56 -15.09 13.96 2.52
CA VAL A 56 -16.18 13.22 1.85
C VAL A 56 -17.43 13.16 2.72
N MET A 57 -17.28 12.98 4.04
CA MET A 57 -18.41 13.02 4.97
C MET A 57 -19.10 14.39 4.99
N ASP A 58 -18.34 15.48 4.98
CA ASP A 58 -18.89 16.83 4.90
C ASP A 58 -19.65 17.08 3.59
N LEU A 59 -19.11 16.61 2.47
CA LEU A 59 -19.80 16.68 1.17
C LEU A 59 -21.11 15.88 1.20
N GLY A 60 -21.11 14.69 1.81
CA GLY A 60 -22.31 13.88 2.02
C GLY A 60 -23.33 14.57 2.92
N PHE A 61 -22.89 15.23 3.99
CA PHE A 61 -23.76 16.01 4.86
C PHE A 61 -24.40 17.19 4.12
N ILE A 62 -23.61 17.96 3.37
CA ILE A 62 -24.12 19.06 2.53
C ILE A 62 -25.14 18.53 1.52
N TRP A 63 -24.85 17.41 0.88
CA TRP A 63 -25.76 16.77 -0.05
C TRP A 63 -27.11 16.45 0.62
N CYS A 64 -27.10 15.72 1.73
CA CYS A 64 -28.31 15.26 2.40
C CYS A 64 -29.12 16.40 3.06
N HIS A 65 -28.45 17.39 3.66
CA HIS A 65 -29.11 18.40 4.47
C HIS A 65 -29.45 19.68 3.71
N TRP A 66 -28.75 19.96 2.60
CA TRP A 66 -28.91 21.22 1.87
C TRP A 66 -29.39 21.02 0.43
N LEU A 67 -28.80 20.09 -0.31
CA LEU A 67 -29.12 19.88 -1.72
C LEU A 67 -30.39 19.02 -1.90
N VAL A 68 -30.50 17.90 -1.17
CA VAL A 68 -31.66 17.00 -1.25
C VAL A 68 -32.99 17.69 -0.92
N PRO A 69 -33.13 18.52 0.14
CA PRO A 69 -34.39 19.19 0.44
C PRO A 69 -34.83 20.23 -0.59
N GLN A 70 -33.89 20.77 -1.38
CA GLN A 70 -34.17 21.76 -2.43
C GLN A 70 -34.59 21.12 -3.76
N LEU A 71 -34.34 19.82 -3.93
CA LEU A 71 -34.80 19.07 -5.09
C LEU A 71 -36.30 18.80 -4.94
N ARG A 72 -37.12 19.54 -5.71
CA ARG A 72 -38.60 19.52 -5.68
C ARG A 72 -39.26 18.19 -6.13
N GLY A 73 -38.49 17.11 -6.24
CA GLY A 73 -38.98 15.77 -6.49
C GLY A 73 -37.93 14.77 -6.01
N ARG A 74 -38.37 13.66 -5.40
CA ARG A 74 -37.46 12.57 -5.04
C ARG A 74 -37.15 11.79 -6.33
N PRO A 75 -35.97 11.94 -6.95
CA PRO A 75 -35.61 11.11 -8.09
C PRO A 75 -35.71 9.64 -7.68
N GLY A 76 -36.25 8.79 -8.56
CA GLY A 76 -36.25 7.35 -8.35
C GLY A 76 -34.81 6.84 -8.17
N SER A 77 -34.62 5.75 -7.43
CA SER A 77 -33.30 5.19 -7.11
C SER A 77 -32.40 5.06 -8.35
N ALA A 78 -32.96 4.60 -9.47
CA ALA A 78 -32.25 4.47 -10.75
C ALA A 78 -31.74 5.81 -11.33
N ALA A 79 -32.48 6.90 -11.16
CA ALA A 79 -32.07 8.24 -11.61
C ALA A 79 -30.91 8.79 -10.77
N VAL A 80 -30.91 8.51 -9.46
CA VAL A 80 -29.79 8.88 -8.57
C VAL A 80 -28.55 8.08 -8.91
N THR A 81 -28.68 6.76 -9.11
CA THR A 81 -27.55 5.90 -9.49
C THR A 81 -26.95 6.32 -10.82
N SER A 82 -27.78 6.62 -11.82
CA SER A 82 -27.30 7.07 -13.14
C SER A 82 -26.63 8.44 -13.09
N LEU A 83 -27.16 9.40 -12.33
CA LEU A 83 -26.51 10.69 -12.08
C LEU A 83 -25.15 10.52 -11.37
N GLY A 84 -25.09 9.65 -10.37
CA GLY A 84 -23.85 9.31 -9.66
C GLY A 84 -22.81 8.72 -10.61
N LEU A 85 -23.20 7.74 -11.41
CA LEU A 85 -22.34 7.14 -12.44
C LEU A 85 -21.86 8.17 -13.46
N ALA A 86 -22.76 9.02 -13.96
CA ALA A 86 -22.42 10.08 -14.92
C ALA A 86 -21.43 11.09 -14.32
N ALA A 87 -21.64 11.52 -13.08
CA ALA A 87 -20.73 12.42 -12.38
C ALA A 87 -19.36 11.78 -12.16
N SER A 88 -19.31 10.51 -11.74
CA SER A 88 -18.05 9.77 -11.60
C SER A 88 -17.31 9.63 -12.92
N LEU A 89 -18.01 9.27 -14.00
CA LEU A 89 -17.42 9.18 -15.33
C LEU A 89 -16.90 10.52 -15.83
N LEU A 90 -17.60 11.62 -15.54
CA LEU A 90 -17.16 12.97 -15.88
C LEU A 90 -15.89 13.36 -15.13
N VAL A 91 -15.79 13.05 -13.83
CA VAL A 91 -14.57 13.28 -13.04
C VAL A 91 -13.40 12.47 -13.59
N ILE A 92 -13.61 11.18 -13.89
CA ILE A 92 -12.58 10.31 -14.49
C ILE A 92 -12.16 10.86 -15.86
N GLY A 93 -13.11 11.30 -16.68
CA GLY A 93 -12.85 11.88 -18.00
C GLY A 93 -12.06 13.19 -17.95
N LEU A 94 -12.35 14.06 -16.97
CA LEU A 94 -11.57 15.28 -16.73
C LEU A 94 -10.15 14.95 -16.24
N GLU A 95 -10.03 13.98 -15.33
CA GLU A 95 -8.74 13.54 -14.79
C GLU A 95 -7.83 12.91 -15.87
N GLN A 96 -8.43 12.30 -16.90
CA GLN A 96 -7.69 11.67 -17.98
C GLN A 96 -6.84 12.64 -18.83
N ARG A 97 -7.08 13.96 -18.73
CA ARG A 97 -6.24 14.98 -19.37
C ARG A 97 -4.91 15.23 -18.66
N GLY A 98 -4.75 14.75 -17.42
CA GLY A 98 -3.50 14.85 -16.66
C GLY A 98 -2.40 13.90 -17.17
N SER A 99 -1.14 14.26 -16.93
CA SER A 99 0.00 13.39 -17.22
C SER A 99 -0.07 12.05 -16.48
N ASP A 100 -0.63 12.06 -15.26
CA ASP A 100 -0.79 10.91 -14.37
C ASP A 100 -2.26 10.51 -14.19
N SER A 101 -2.90 10.07 -15.29
CA SER A 101 -4.33 9.73 -15.35
C SER A 101 -4.71 8.50 -14.53
N PHE A 102 -5.97 8.42 -14.08
CA PHE A 102 -6.53 7.25 -13.38
C PHE A 102 -6.26 5.91 -14.09
N SER A 103 -6.46 5.86 -15.42
CA SER A 103 -6.25 4.63 -16.21
C SER A 103 -4.80 4.14 -16.14
N LYS A 104 -3.82 5.06 -16.29
CA LYS A 104 -2.39 4.74 -16.12
C LYS A 104 -2.09 4.23 -14.71
N ARG A 105 -2.63 4.84 -13.66
CA ARG A 105 -2.42 4.38 -12.28
C ARG A 105 -3.00 2.99 -12.05
N VAL A 106 -4.23 2.74 -12.48
CA VAL A 106 -4.87 1.41 -12.40
C VAL A 106 -4.07 0.37 -13.17
N HIS A 107 -3.62 0.72 -14.39
CA HIS A 107 -2.78 -0.17 -15.18
C HIS A 107 -1.47 -0.51 -14.45
N THR A 108 -0.75 0.49 -13.93
CA THR A 108 0.48 0.30 -13.15
C THR A 108 0.28 -0.55 -11.90
N ILE A 109 -0.84 -0.35 -11.18
CA ILE A 109 -1.17 -1.18 -10.02
C ILE A 109 -1.40 -2.63 -10.44
N LYS A 110 -2.22 -2.86 -11.47
CA LYS A 110 -2.51 -4.22 -11.97
C LYS A 110 -1.26 -4.94 -12.46
N THR A 111 -0.41 -4.27 -13.23
CA THR A 111 0.85 -4.86 -13.72
C THR A 111 1.82 -5.15 -12.58
N THR A 112 1.89 -4.28 -11.58
CA THR A 112 2.70 -4.50 -10.37
C THR A 112 2.20 -5.71 -9.57
N GLN A 113 0.89 -5.82 -9.34
CA GLN A 113 0.28 -6.95 -8.65
C GLN A 113 0.46 -8.27 -9.41
N LEU A 114 0.34 -8.24 -10.73
CA LEU A 114 0.58 -9.41 -11.57
C LEU A 114 2.03 -9.89 -11.43
N ARG A 115 3.01 -8.98 -11.51
CA ARG A 115 4.43 -9.30 -11.30
C ARG A 115 4.69 -9.90 -9.92
N TRP A 116 4.09 -9.32 -8.88
CA TRP A 116 4.23 -9.84 -7.53
C TRP A 116 3.74 -11.28 -7.43
N ARG A 117 2.57 -11.57 -8.01
CA ARG A 117 2.00 -12.92 -8.05
C ARG A 117 2.92 -13.88 -8.81
N GLU A 118 3.37 -13.52 -10.00
CA GLU A 118 4.22 -14.40 -10.80
C GLU A 118 5.57 -14.68 -10.15
N THR A 119 6.17 -13.69 -9.48
CA THR A 119 7.42 -13.91 -8.73
C THR A 119 7.20 -14.83 -7.54
N PHE A 120 6.06 -14.69 -6.86
CA PHE A 120 5.69 -15.56 -5.75
C PHE A 120 5.47 -17.01 -6.23
N ASP A 121 4.74 -17.19 -7.33
CA ASP A 121 4.47 -18.50 -7.93
C ASP A 121 5.76 -19.17 -8.43
N ALA A 122 6.68 -18.40 -9.01
CA ALA A 122 8.01 -18.88 -9.39
C ALA A 122 8.80 -19.35 -8.17
N MET A 123 8.79 -18.58 -7.07
CA MET A 123 9.44 -18.98 -5.82
C MET A 123 8.80 -20.25 -5.24
N ALA A 124 7.46 -20.35 -5.25
CA ALA A 124 6.75 -21.54 -4.77
C ALA A 124 7.10 -22.79 -5.59
N THR A 125 7.32 -22.62 -6.90
CA THR A 125 7.76 -23.70 -7.79
C THR A 125 9.19 -24.11 -7.46
N LEU A 126 10.12 -23.15 -7.37
CA LEU A 126 11.52 -23.39 -7.01
C LEU A 126 11.66 -24.06 -5.63
N SER A 127 10.89 -23.62 -4.64
CA SER A 127 10.90 -24.23 -3.30
C SER A 127 10.46 -25.69 -3.35
N ARG A 128 9.42 -26.01 -4.15
CA ARG A 128 8.95 -27.39 -4.29
C ARG A 128 10.00 -28.25 -4.99
N GLU A 129 10.59 -27.77 -6.07
CA GLU A 129 11.62 -28.51 -6.81
C GLU A 129 12.88 -28.77 -5.98
N SER A 130 13.36 -27.79 -5.21
CA SER A 130 14.51 -27.99 -4.31
C SER A 130 14.19 -28.99 -3.20
N ARG A 131 12.98 -28.93 -2.65
CA ARG A 131 12.53 -29.91 -1.65
C ARG A 131 12.43 -31.33 -2.22
N GLU A 132 11.94 -31.49 -3.44
CA GLU A 132 11.90 -32.79 -4.13
C GLU A 132 13.30 -33.38 -4.36
N LYS A 133 14.32 -32.53 -4.52
CA LYS A 133 15.73 -32.94 -4.61
C LYS A 133 16.38 -33.22 -3.25
N GLY A 134 15.66 -33.03 -2.14
CA GLY A 134 16.20 -33.17 -0.79
C GLY A 134 17.09 -32.02 -0.35
N GLU A 135 17.06 -30.88 -1.05
CA GLU A 135 17.80 -29.68 -0.67
C GLU A 135 17.01 -28.88 0.39
N PRO A 136 17.69 -28.29 1.39
CA PRO A 136 17.04 -27.39 2.34
C PRO A 136 16.53 -26.13 1.63
N VAL A 137 15.32 -25.71 1.97
CA VAL A 137 14.67 -24.52 1.39
C VAL A 137 14.63 -23.40 2.41
N ASN A 138 15.69 -22.59 2.41
CA ASN A 138 15.76 -21.37 3.21
C ASN A 138 15.46 -20.17 2.32
N VAL A 139 14.50 -19.32 2.70
CA VAL A 139 14.13 -18.12 1.94
C VAL A 139 14.38 -16.88 2.78
N ILE A 140 15.31 -16.06 2.30
CA ILE A 140 15.63 -14.74 2.84
C ILE A 140 14.78 -13.70 2.12
N PHE A 141 14.12 -12.83 2.88
CA PHE A 141 13.36 -11.71 2.34
C PHE A 141 13.63 -10.42 3.12
N MET A 142 13.31 -9.30 2.48
CA MET A 142 13.37 -7.98 3.09
C MET A 142 11.96 -7.43 3.30
N ARG A 143 11.68 -6.96 4.52
CA ARG A 143 10.36 -6.44 4.86
C ARG A 143 9.98 -5.24 3.98
N SER A 144 8.82 -5.35 3.36
CA SER A 144 8.22 -4.35 2.47
C SER A 144 6.69 -4.43 2.60
N TYR A 145 5.94 -4.39 1.50
CA TYR A 145 4.56 -4.88 1.47
C TYR A 145 4.47 -6.38 1.83
N PHE A 146 5.54 -7.12 1.58
CA PHE A 146 5.66 -8.53 1.95
C PHE A 146 6.34 -8.67 3.31
N ASN A 147 5.74 -9.51 4.16
CA ASN A 147 6.19 -9.89 5.49
C ASN A 147 6.00 -11.40 5.70
N ARG A 148 6.35 -11.89 6.89
CA ARG A 148 6.14 -13.28 7.32
C ARG A 148 4.76 -13.82 6.94
N HIS A 149 3.67 -13.10 7.25
CA HIS A 149 2.32 -13.58 6.99
C HIS A 149 2.00 -13.70 5.50
N SER A 150 2.48 -12.77 4.67
CA SER A 150 2.27 -12.85 3.22
C SER A 150 3.08 -13.96 2.55
N LEU A 151 4.19 -14.37 3.16
CA LEU A 151 5.10 -15.40 2.61
C LEU A 151 4.88 -16.78 3.22
N LYS A 152 4.07 -16.88 4.28
CA LYS A 152 3.70 -18.13 4.94
C LYS A 152 3.23 -19.26 3.99
N PRO A 153 2.54 -18.99 2.86
CA PRO A 153 2.14 -20.06 1.95
C PRO A 153 3.30 -20.75 1.21
N LEU A 154 4.52 -20.17 1.23
CA LEU A 154 5.69 -20.82 0.63
C LEU A 154 6.11 -22.04 1.46
N ALA A 155 6.33 -23.17 0.80
CA ALA A 155 6.81 -24.38 1.44
C ALA A 155 8.32 -24.29 1.70
N VAL A 156 8.69 -23.71 2.83
CA VAL A 156 10.09 -23.46 3.23
C VAL A 156 10.42 -24.16 4.54
N ASP A 157 11.69 -24.53 4.73
CA ASP A 157 12.20 -25.02 6.00
C ASP A 157 12.49 -23.87 6.96
N ARG A 158 12.98 -22.75 6.42
CA ARG A 158 13.20 -21.51 7.15
C ARG A 158 12.80 -20.30 6.31
N LEU A 159 12.07 -19.38 6.93
CA LEU A 159 11.82 -18.05 6.42
C LEU A 159 12.64 -17.06 7.24
N ILE A 160 13.51 -16.30 6.58
CA ILE A 160 14.49 -15.43 7.21
C ILE A 160 14.22 -13.98 6.82
N GLU A 161 14.09 -13.10 7.81
CA GLU A 161 13.98 -11.65 7.58
C GLU A 161 15.35 -11.00 7.70
N TYR A 162 15.73 -10.20 6.69
CA TYR A 162 16.88 -9.31 6.77
C TYR A 162 16.50 -7.94 7.35
N HIS A 163 17.10 -7.58 8.48
CA HIS A 163 16.91 -6.31 9.16
C HIS A 163 17.96 -5.27 8.73
N ARG A 164 17.66 -4.50 7.67
CA ARG A 164 18.58 -3.51 7.07
C ARG A 164 19.25 -2.52 8.04
N GLN A 165 18.53 -2.05 9.07
CA GLN A 165 19.09 -1.09 10.04
C GLN A 165 20.19 -1.72 10.90
N ARG A 166 20.01 -2.99 11.28
CA ARG A 166 20.94 -3.74 12.13
C ARG A 166 21.93 -4.58 11.32
N LYS A 167 21.66 -4.78 10.03
CA LYS A 167 22.37 -5.68 9.11
C LYS A 167 22.44 -7.11 9.65
N THR A 168 21.33 -7.58 10.21
CA THR A 168 21.22 -8.93 10.79
C THR A 168 20.12 -9.73 10.10
N TYR A 169 20.26 -11.05 10.11
CA TYR A 169 19.24 -11.98 9.65
C TYR A 169 18.64 -12.69 10.86
N THR A 170 17.33 -12.89 10.84
CA THR A 170 16.61 -13.60 11.92
C THR A 170 15.61 -14.56 11.31
N VAL A 171 15.55 -15.77 11.83
CA VAL A 171 14.54 -16.75 11.39
C VAL A 171 13.19 -16.33 11.96
N VAL A 172 12.26 -15.97 11.08
CA VAL A 172 10.92 -15.54 11.48
C VAL A 172 9.89 -16.66 11.44
N GLU A 173 10.15 -17.74 10.70
CA GLU A 173 9.30 -18.93 10.65
C GLU A 173 10.12 -20.16 10.24
N GLY A 174 9.75 -21.35 10.73
CA GLY A 174 10.43 -22.61 10.42
C GLY A 174 11.42 -23.06 11.51
N ILE A 175 12.42 -23.83 11.11
CA ILE A 175 13.44 -24.43 12.00
C ILE A 175 14.28 -23.32 12.64
N ASP A 176 14.45 -23.35 13.96
CA ASP A 176 15.18 -22.36 14.76
C ASP A 176 14.53 -20.95 14.76
N GLN A 177 13.19 -20.89 14.76
CA GLN A 177 12.46 -19.63 14.81
C GLN A 177 12.88 -18.74 16.00
N GLY A 178 13.23 -17.49 15.72
CA GLY A 178 13.67 -16.48 16.69
C GLY A 178 15.19 -16.32 16.75
N GLU A 179 15.94 -17.29 16.26
CA GLU A 179 17.40 -17.28 16.31
C GLU A 179 18.02 -16.40 15.21
N PRO A 180 19.22 -15.83 15.46
CA PRO A 180 19.99 -15.17 14.42
C PRO A 180 20.41 -16.19 13.35
N TYR A 181 20.49 -15.71 12.11
CA TYR A 181 20.84 -16.54 10.97
C TYR A 181 22.06 -15.97 10.24
N ILE A 182 22.83 -16.85 9.60
CA ILE A 182 23.93 -16.49 8.71
C ILE A 182 23.62 -17.14 7.37
N PRO A 183 23.55 -16.38 6.26
CA PRO A 183 23.31 -16.94 4.93
C PRO A 183 24.28 -18.08 4.58
N GLN A 184 23.75 -19.12 3.96
CA GLN A 184 24.46 -20.33 3.57
C GLN A 184 24.31 -20.59 2.07
N ALA A 185 25.25 -21.34 1.50
CA ALA A 185 25.18 -21.76 0.11
C ALA A 185 23.87 -22.53 -0.15
N GLY A 186 23.18 -22.16 -1.23
CA GLY A 186 21.88 -22.71 -1.59
C GLY A 186 20.67 -21.90 -1.12
N ASP A 187 20.84 -20.95 -0.19
CA ASP A 187 19.73 -20.10 0.27
C ASP A 187 19.15 -19.26 -0.87
N PHE A 188 17.82 -19.08 -0.83
CA PHE A 188 17.12 -18.21 -1.75
C PHE A 188 17.01 -16.80 -1.19
N LEU A 189 17.27 -15.78 -2.02
CA LEU A 189 16.92 -14.40 -1.74
C LEU A 189 15.75 -13.98 -2.63
N LEU A 190 14.64 -13.63 -2.00
CA LEU A 190 13.40 -13.27 -2.67
C LEU A 190 13.18 -11.76 -2.68
N THR A 191 13.12 -11.18 -3.88
CA THR A 191 12.87 -9.74 -4.09
C THR A 191 11.61 -9.51 -4.93
N ILE A 192 10.45 -9.49 -4.26
CA ILE A 192 9.15 -9.33 -4.95
C ILE A 192 8.86 -7.86 -5.29
N ASP A 193 9.12 -6.96 -4.35
CA ASP A 193 8.82 -5.53 -4.48
C ASP A 193 10.09 -4.68 -4.74
N LYS A 194 10.14 -3.44 -4.25
CA LYS A 194 11.16 -2.42 -4.57
C LYS A 194 12.54 -2.71 -3.97
N ARG A 195 12.70 -3.81 -3.24
CA ARG A 195 13.94 -4.15 -2.55
C ARG A 195 14.92 -4.78 -3.52
N GLU A 196 16.19 -4.48 -3.34
CA GLU A 196 17.26 -4.94 -4.23
C GLU A 196 18.29 -5.76 -3.45
N ARG A 197 18.95 -6.69 -4.14
CA ARG A 197 20.10 -7.44 -3.59
C ARG A 197 21.18 -6.52 -3.00
N SER A 198 21.37 -5.33 -3.58
CA SER A 198 22.30 -4.31 -3.08
C SER A 198 21.94 -3.77 -1.70
N ASP A 199 20.69 -3.91 -1.25
CA ASP A 199 20.27 -3.52 0.10
C ASP A 199 20.94 -4.39 1.19
N LEU A 200 21.45 -5.58 0.85
CA LEU A 200 22.20 -6.47 1.75
C LEU A 200 23.67 -6.04 1.93
N GLY A 201 24.17 -5.09 1.14
CA GLY A 201 25.58 -4.73 1.15
C GLY A 201 26.46 -5.83 0.56
N GLN A 202 27.57 -6.15 1.22
CA GLN A 202 28.56 -7.14 0.75
C GLN A 202 27.96 -8.55 0.64
N ASP A 203 27.08 -8.95 1.56
CA ASP A 203 26.39 -10.24 1.51
C ASP A 203 25.59 -10.41 0.22
N GLY A 204 25.11 -9.31 -0.36
CA GLY A 204 24.40 -9.31 -1.63
C GLY A 204 25.23 -9.85 -2.79
N GLU A 205 26.56 -9.76 -2.76
CA GLU A 205 27.42 -10.24 -3.86
C GLU A 205 27.46 -11.77 -3.95
N ALA A 206 27.21 -12.46 -2.84
CA ALA A 206 27.17 -13.93 -2.78
C ALA A 206 25.92 -14.52 -3.45
N PHE A 207 24.89 -13.71 -3.71
CA PHE A 207 23.63 -14.16 -4.31
C PHE A 207 23.62 -14.01 -5.83
N ALA A 208 23.61 -15.13 -6.56
CA ALA A 208 23.49 -15.16 -8.02
C ALA A 208 22.03 -15.12 -8.47
N GLU A 209 21.71 -14.35 -9.49
CA GLU A 209 20.34 -14.29 -10.02
C GLU A 209 19.99 -15.60 -10.74
N ILE A 210 18.86 -16.21 -10.37
CA ILE A 210 18.36 -17.45 -11.00
C ILE A 210 17.01 -17.25 -11.69
N TYR A 211 16.28 -16.19 -11.33
CA TYR A 211 15.01 -15.84 -11.95
C TYR A 211 14.80 -14.34 -11.98
N ARG A 212 14.23 -13.86 -13.10
CA ARG A 212 13.80 -12.47 -13.29
C ARG A 212 12.51 -12.46 -14.10
N HIS A 213 11.47 -11.84 -13.55
CA HIS A 213 10.18 -11.71 -14.24
C HIS A 213 10.28 -10.86 -15.53
N SER A 214 11.05 -9.75 -15.54
CA SER A 214 11.30 -8.99 -16.78
C SER A 214 12.65 -8.26 -16.79
N ALA A 215 13.29 -8.19 -17.96
CA ALA A 215 14.61 -7.59 -18.13
C ALA A 215 14.68 -6.10 -17.75
N SER A 216 13.56 -5.38 -17.86
CA SER A 216 13.49 -3.92 -17.68
C SER A 216 13.23 -3.48 -16.23
N THR A 217 12.90 -4.39 -15.32
CA THR A 217 12.45 -4.01 -13.97
C THR A 217 13.34 -4.53 -12.87
N ARG A 218 13.54 -3.70 -11.84
CA ARG A 218 14.36 -4.02 -10.66
C ARG A 218 13.66 -4.91 -9.63
N ALA A 219 12.35 -5.06 -9.70
CA ALA A 219 11.55 -5.91 -8.82
C ALA A 219 11.20 -7.25 -9.50
N GLY A 220 10.84 -8.27 -8.71
CA GLY A 220 10.45 -9.58 -9.23
C GLY A 220 11.65 -10.46 -9.60
N ARG A 221 12.61 -10.57 -8.69
CA ARG A 221 13.84 -11.36 -8.89
C ARG A 221 14.05 -12.35 -7.75
N ILE A 222 14.61 -13.50 -8.09
CA ILE A 222 15.00 -14.54 -7.14
C ILE A 222 16.48 -14.82 -7.38
N PHE A 223 17.23 -14.86 -6.28
CA PHE A 223 18.65 -15.16 -6.30
C PHE A 223 18.92 -16.40 -5.44
N ARG A 224 20.07 -17.03 -5.68
CA ARG A 224 20.56 -18.19 -4.94
C ARG A 224 21.97 -17.91 -4.44
N HIS A 225 22.21 -18.15 -3.16
CA HIS A 225 23.52 -18.01 -2.55
C HIS A 225 24.48 -19.05 -3.12
N ARG A 226 25.66 -18.61 -3.54
CA ARG A 226 26.73 -19.45 -4.07
C ARG A 226 27.48 -20.22 -3.00
#